data_AF-A0A0Q4UUS2-F1
#
_entry.id   AF-A0A0Q4UUS2-F1
#
_cell.length_a   1.000
_cell.length_b   1.000
_cell.length_c   1.000
_cell.angle_alpha   90.00
_cell.angle_beta   90.00
_cell.angle_gamma   90.00
#
_symmetry.space_group_name_H-M   'P 1'
#
loop_
_entity.id
_entity.type
_entity.pdbx_description
1 polymer ?
#
loop_
_entity_poly.entity_id
_entity_poly.type
_entity_poly.pdbx_seq_one_letter_code
_entity_poly.pdbx_strand_id
1 'polypeptide(L)'
;MRRCWSLREGRRVVGYADAVAPVGVRLLASEAARIRALWTGATYVHAIAEGTVTDAPLPPGAERLRYRVTVPGFRVGPEERVVTAAESAWFSADGTAWCTGAS
;
A
#
# COMPACT_ATOMS: atom_id res chain seq x y z
N MET A 1 -13.01 -2.44 16.07
CA MET A 1 -11.85 -2.81 15.23
C MET A 1 -11.47 -1.62 14.36
N ARG A 2 -10.19 -1.27 14.30
CA ARG A 2 -9.71 -0.16 13.46
C ARG A 2 -9.56 -0.70 12.05
N ARG A 3 -10.47 -0.30 11.16
CA ARG A 3 -10.49 -0.69 9.74
C ARG A 3 -9.28 -0.06 9.05
N CYS A 4 -8.16 -0.78 8.99
CA CYS A 4 -6.88 -0.26 8.53
C CYS A 4 -6.84 0.02 7.03
N TRP A 5 -7.62 -0.72 6.22
CA TRP A 5 -7.54 -0.65 4.77
C TRP A 5 -8.90 -0.32 4.16
N SER A 6 -8.96 0.72 3.34
CA SER A 6 -10.14 1.02 2.51
C SER A 6 -10.05 0.29 1.18
N LEU A 7 -11.07 -0.50 0.83
CA LEU A 7 -11.20 -1.14 -0.47
C LEU A 7 -11.89 -0.18 -1.44
N ARG A 8 -11.39 -0.11 -2.68
CA ARG A 8 -11.86 0.86 -3.67
C ARG A 8 -12.14 0.24 -5.02
N GLU A 9 -13.18 0.75 -5.67
CA GLU A 9 -13.44 0.55 -7.10
C GLU A 9 -13.35 1.92 -7.76
N GLY A 10 -12.29 2.12 -8.56
CA GLY A 10 -11.91 3.43 -9.04
C GLY A 10 -11.71 4.43 -7.89
N ARG A 11 -12.47 5.53 -7.90
CA ARG A 11 -12.37 6.57 -6.85
C ARG A 11 -13.29 6.34 -5.65
N ARG A 12 -14.16 5.33 -5.66
CA ARG A 12 -15.15 5.09 -4.61
C ARG A 12 -14.65 4.07 -3.59
N VAL A 13 -14.86 4.34 -2.30
CA VAL A 13 -14.67 3.32 -1.25
C VAL A 13 -15.89 2.41 -1.27
N VAL A 14 -15.65 1.11 -1.45
CA VAL A 14 -16.70 0.06 -1.49
C VAL A 14 -16.73 -0.78 -0.23
N GLY A 15 -15.69 -0.71 0.59
CA GLY A 15 -15.62 -1.45 1.84
C GLY A 15 -14.34 -1.16 2.60
N TYR A 16 -14.16 -1.92 3.67
CA TYR A 16 -12.96 -1.89 4.48
C TYR A 16 -12.57 -3.31 4.85
N ALA A 17 -11.27 -3.54 4.99
CA ALA A 17 -10.72 -4.82 5.43
C ALA A 17 -9.71 -4.60 6.54
N ASP A 18 -9.64 -5.56 7.46
CA ASP A 18 -8.56 -5.63 8.45
C ASP A 18 -7.28 -6.15 7.79
N ALA A 19 -7.39 -7.09 6.86
CA ALA A 19 -6.29 -7.57 6.03
C ALA A 19 -6.73 -7.79 4.58
N VAL A 20 -5.81 -7.59 3.63
CA VAL A 20 -6.08 -7.80 2.20
C VAL A 20 -4.78 -8.15 1.47
N ALA A 21 -4.86 -9.06 0.50
CA ALA A 21 -3.71 -9.47 -0.30
C ALA A 21 -3.99 -9.36 -1.81
N PRO A 22 -3.57 -8.28 -2.50
CA PRO A 22 -3.67 -8.21 -3.95
C PRO A 22 -2.49 -8.89 -4.68
N VAL A 23 -2.76 -9.44 -5.86
CA VAL A 23 -1.78 -9.91 -6.87
C VAL A 23 -1.74 -8.98 -8.08
N GLY A 24 -0.64 -8.98 -8.82
CA GLY A 24 -0.43 -8.12 -9.99
C GLY A 24 -0.44 -6.64 -9.59
N VAL A 25 0.31 -6.29 -8.55
CA VAL A 25 0.15 -5.04 -7.81
C VAL A 25 0.85 -3.88 -8.50
N ARG A 26 0.12 -2.78 -8.68
CA ARG A 26 0.65 -1.46 -9.00
C ARG A 26 0.58 -0.57 -7.78
N LEU A 27 1.71 0.04 -7.42
CA LEU A 27 1.85 0.91 -6.26
C LEU A 27 1.84 2.37 -6.72
N LEU A 28 0.73 3.04 -6.46
CA LEU A 28 0.49 4.41 -6.89
C LEU A 28 0.67 5.36 -5.70
N ALA A 29 1.76 6.13 -5.71
CA ALA A 29 1.99 7.21 -4.76
C ALA A 29 1.80 8.56 -5.45
N SER A 30 0.77 9.32 -5.06
CA SER A 30 0.52 10.66 -5.60
C SER A 30 1.31 11.70 -4.82
N GLU A 31 2.38 12.21 -5.43
CA GLU A 31 3.23 13.23 -4.82
C GLU A 31 2.46 14.53 -4.55
N ALA A 32 1.60 14.94 -5.49
CA ALA A 32 0.76 16.12 -5.32
C ALA A 32 -0.22 15.96 -4.14
N ALA A 33 -0.85 14.79 -3.98
CA ALA A 33 -1.74 14.53 -2.85
C ALA A 33 -0.96 14.43 -1.53
N ARG A 34 0.24 13.85 -1.54
CA ARG A 34 1.15 13.77 -0.38
C ARG A 34 1.52 15.17 0.12
N ILE A 35 1.99 16.05 -0.78
CA ILE A 35 2.35 17.42 -0.45
C ILE A 35 1.14 18.20 0.09
N ARG A 36 -0.04 18.05 -0.54
CA ARG A 36 -1.28 18.68 -0.04
C ARG A 36 -1.65 18.20 1.36
N ALA A 37 -1.54 16.90 1.63
CA ALA A 37 -1.81 16.33 2.95
C ALA A 37 -0.85 16.90 4.01
N LEU A 38 0.44 16.98 3.69
CA LEU A 38 1.44 17.59 4.58
C LEU A 38 1.17 19.06 4.85
N TRP A 39 0.81 19.82 3.82
CA TRP A 39 0.62 21.27 3.95
C TRP A 39 -0.65 21.65 4.70
N THR A 40 -1.75 20.94 4.46
CA THR A 40 -3.06 21.28 5.01
C THR A 40 -3.39 20.55 6.32
N GLY A 41 -2.67 19.47 6.63
CA GLY A 41 -3.00 18.55 7.73
C GLY A 41 -4.27 17.71 7.49
N ALA A 42 -4.93 17.87 6.34
CA ALA A 42 -6.14 17.13 6.01
C ALA A 42 -5.81 15.73 5.46
N THR A 43 -6.75 14.79 5.63
CA THR A 43 -6.61 13.43 5.12
C THR A 43 -6.91 13.38 3.62
N TYR A 44 -5.88 13.06 2.82
CA TYR A 44 -6.02 12.74 1.40
C TYR A 44 -5.56 11.33 1.12
N VAL A 45 -6.14 10.69 0.10
CA VAL A 45 -5.60 9.45 -0.44
C VAL A 45 -4.38 9.81 -1.29
N HIS A 46 -3.22 9.34 -0.89
CA HIS A 46 -1.94 9.63 -1.54
C HIS A 46 -1.09 8.38 -1.79
N ALA A 47 -1.56 7.20 -1.37
CA ALA A 47 -0.92 5.91 -1.55
C ALA A 47 -1.99 4.84 -1.80
N ILE A 48 -1.88 4.11 -2.91
CA ILE A 48 -2.82 3.06 -3.32
C ILE A 48 -2.02 1.85 -3.81
N ALA A 49 -2.49 0.65 -3.48
CA ALA A 49 -2.10 -0.59 -4.15
C ALA A 49 -3.28 -1.08 -4.99
N GLU A 50 -3.12 -1.07 -6.31
CA GLU A 50 -4.10 -1.60 -7.25
C GLU A 50 -3.72 -3.02 -7.65
N GLY A 51 -4.68 -3.94 -7.65
CA GLY A 51 -4.46 -5.33 -8.04
C GLY A 51 -5.72 -6.17 -7.81
N THR A 52 -5.62 -7.47 -8.05
CA THR A 52 -6.71 -8.42 -7.84
C THR A 52 -6.59 -9.06 -6.46
N VAL A 53 -7.61 -8.95 -5.62
CA VAL A 53 -7.60 -9.54 -4.27
C VAL A 53 -7.59 -11.07 -4.37
N THR A 54 -6.79 -11.70 -3.51
CA THR A 54 -6.67 -13.14 -3.33
C THR A 54 -6.59 -13.49 -1.84
N ASP A 55 -6.78 -14.77 -1.52
CA ASP A 55 -6.64 -15.34 -0.16
C ASP A 55 -5.28 -16.01 0.04
N ALA A 56 -4.31 -15.78 -0.85
CA ALA A 56 -2.98 -16.36 -0.76
C ALA A 56 -2.27 -15.93 0.54
N PRO A 57 -1.69 -16.87 1.31
CA PRO A 57 -0.98 -16.54 2.54
C PRO A 57 0.31 -15.77 2.25
N LEU A 58 0.81 -15.01 3.23
CA LEU A 58 2.11 -14.34 3.17
C LEU A 58 3.23 -15.40 3.07
N PRO A 59 4.00 -15.46 1.96
CA PRO A 59 5.07 -16.42 1.84
C PRO A 59 6.28 -16.03 2.70
N PRO A 60 7.13 -17.01 3.09
CA PRO A 60 8.43 -16.70 3.66
C PRO A 60 9.28 -15.93 2.62
N GLY A 61 10.11 -15.00 3.11
CA GLY A 61 10.99 -14.20 2.25
C GLY A 61 10.34 -12.97 1.61
N ALA A 62 9.06 -12.69 1.88
CA ALA A 62 8.45 -11.42 1.50
C ALA A 62 9.19 -10.24 2.13
N GLU A 63 9.35 -9.16 1.36
CA GLU A 63 10.03 -7.95 1.81
C GLU A 63 9.05 -6.99 2.47
N ARG A 64 9.53 -6.25 3.47
CA ARG A 64 8.72 -5.24 4.16
C ARG A 64 8.42 -4.06 3.22
N LEU A 65 7.14 -3.85 2.91
CA LEU A 65 6.68 -2.71 2.14
C LEU A 65 6.36 -1.54 3.07
N ARG A 66 6.97 -0.39 2.83
CA ARG A 66 6.79 0.82 3.64
C ARG A 66 6.28 1.97 2.79
N TYR A 67 5.36 2.72 3.36
CA TYR A 67 4.96 4.05 2.89
C TYR A 67 4.98 5.00 4.08
N ARG A 68 5.54 6.19 3.90
CA ARG A 68 5.55 7.26 4.91
C ARG A 68 5.18 8.56 4.22
N VAL A 69 4.22 9.31 4.77
CA VAL A 69 3.78 10.57 4.16
C VAL A 69 4.91 11.59 4.00
N THR A 70 5.96 11.52 4.83
CA THR A 70 7.14 12.40 4.76
C THR A 70 8.15 12.00 3.69
N VAL A 71 8.06 10.80 3.11
CA VAL A 71 9.01 10.27 2.14
C VAL A 71 8.28 9.89 0.85
N PRO A 72 8.74 10.33 -0.33
CA PRO A 72 8.10 9.95 -1.60
C PRO A 72 8.19 8.45 -1.88
N GLY A 73 7.09 7.91 -2.41
CA GLY A 73 6.99 6.55 -2.94
C GLY A 73 6.83 5.45 -1.90
N PHE A 74 6.49 4.26 -2.40
CA PHE A 74 6.59 3.02 -1.63
C PHE A 74 8.02 2.51 -1.66
N ARG A 75 8.46 1.87 -0.57
CA ARG A 75 9.85 1.46 -0.40
C ARG A 75 9.99 0.09 0.25
N VAL A 76 11.05 -0.63 -0.12
CA VAL A 76 11.39 -1.94 0.43
C VAL A 76 12.86 -2.02 0.85
N GLY A 77 13.17 -3.03 1.66
CA GLY A 77 14.52 -3.32 2.08
C GLY A 77 15.12 -2.29 3.06
N PRO A 78 16.38 -2.52 3.47
CA PRO A 78 17.14 -1.59 4.32
C PRO A 78 17.63 -0.35 3.56
N GLU A 79 17.89 -0.48 2.25
CA GLU A 79 18.35 0.62 1.39
C GLU A 79 17.20 1.54 0.92
N GLU A 80 15.98 1.27 1.39
CA GLU A 80 14.79 2.03 1.06
C GLU A 80 14.55 2.21 -0.45
N ARG A 81 14.81 1.15 -1.23
CA ARG A 81 14.60 1.12 -2.68
C ARG A 81 13.15 1.46 -3.01
N VAL A 82 12.94 2.38 -3.95
CA VAL A 82 11.60 2.76 -4.42
C VAL A 82 10.99 1.60 -5.21
N VAL A 83 9.69 1.37 -5.00
CA VAL A 83 8.93 0.30 -5.64
C VAL A 83 7.65 0.89 -6.22
N THR A 84 7.35 0.51 -7.46
CA THR A 84 6.16 0.95 -8.19
C THR A 84 5.28 -0.22 -8.63
N ALA A 85 5.81 -1.45 -8.60
CA ALA A 85 5.07 -2.67 -8.85
C ALA A 85 5.52 -3.82 -7.94
N ALA A 86 4.65 -4.78 -7.72
CA ALA A 86 4.97 -6.02 -7.02
C ALA A 86 4.14 -7.16 -7.62
N GLU A 87 4.66 -8.38 -7.55
CA GLU A 87 3.90 -9.57 -7.94
C GLU A 87 2.70 -9.76 -7.00
N SER A 88 2.90 -9.54 -5.70
CA SER A 88 1.87 -9.63 -4.67
C SER A 88 2.20 -8.69 -3.52
N ALA A 89 1.17 -8.22 -2.82
CA ALA A 89 1.31 -7.48 -1.57
C ALA A 89 0.35 -8.03 -0.52
N TRP A 90 0.75 -7.96 0.75
CA TRP A 90 -0.07 -8.38 1.89
C TRP A 90 -0.17 -7.23 2.87
N PHE A 91 -1.38 -6.81 3.16
CA PHE A 91 -1.70 -5.74 4.10
C PHE A 91 -2.37 -6.37 5.33
N SER A 92 -1.80 -6.13 6.51
CA SER A 92 -2.18 -6.79 7.76
C SER A 92 -2.97 -5.88 8.69
N ALA A 93 -3.68 -6.47 9.66
CA ALA A 93 -4.54 -5.75 10.60
C ALA A 93 -3.80 -4.76 11.52
N ASP A 94 -2.50 -4.97 11.72
CA ASP A 94 -1.62 -4.07 12.46
C ASP A 94 -1.19 -2.82 11.67
N GLY A 95 -1.72 -2.64 10.45
CA GLY A 95 -1.39 -1.52 9.56
C GLY A 95 -0.10 -1.73 8.79
N THR A 96 0.41 -2.96 8.77
CA THR A 96 1.68 -3.25 8.15
C THR A 96 1.55 -3.94 6.80
N ALA A 97 2.59 -3.84 5.95
CA ALA A 97 2.54 -4.33 4.59
C ALA A 97 3.82 -5.07 4.17
N TRP A 98 3.67 -6.05 3.29
CA TRP A 98 4.74 -6.87 2.73
C TRP A 98 4.52 -7.09 1.24
N CYS A 99 5.55 -7.44 0.48
CA CYS A 99 5.43 -7.75 -0.94
C CYS A 99 6.48 -8.74 -1.45
N THR A 100 6.20 -9.34 -2.60
CA THR A 100 7.13 -10.15 -3.40
C THR A 100 7.27 -9.56 -4.80
N GLY A 101 8.40 -9.86 -5.47
CA GLY A 101 8.63 -9.41 -6.85
C GLY A 101 8.65 -7.88 -7.01
N ALA A 102 9.09 -7.16 -5.98
CA ALA A 102 9.08 -5.70 -5.94
C ALA A 102 10.00 -5.09 -7.00
N SER A 103 9.44 -4.28 -7.92
CA SER A 103 10.16 -3.55 -8.97
C SER A 103 9.79 -2.07 -9.08
#